data_AF-A0A842RJD5-F1
#
_entry.id   AF-A0A842RJD5-F1
#
_cell.length_a   1.000
_cell.length_b   1.000
_cell.length_c   1.000
_cell.angle_alpha   90.00
_cell.angle_beta   90.00
_cell.angle_gamma   90.00
#
_symmetry.space_group_name_H-M   'P 1'
#
loop_
_entity.id
_entity.type
_entity.pdbx_description
1 polymer ?
#
loop_
_entity_poly.entity_id
_entity_poly.type
_entity_poly.pdbx_seq_one_letter_code
_entity_poly.pdbx_strand_id
1 'polypeptide(L)'
;MGFDSKKFDDLMSQLEAIDKPEKQAVFGLGVLTKFVGNIQYGKLEKSPIYSKFFGLEIGQHEVQRILKMVVRKLIDYDRLHAYQSLQNRIAENLGTIKKWELSKDETTYFFVLGMMLAEECKDEND
;
A
#
# COMPACT_ATOMS: atom_id res chain seq x y z
N MET A 1 -13.35 3.95 -8.20
CA MET A 1 -12.76 3.74 -6.86
C MET A 1 -11.62 4.73 -6.63
N GLY A 2 -11.90 5.70 -5.77
CA GLY A 2 -10.99 6.76 -5.35
C GLY A 2 -10.31 6.44 -4.02
N PHE A 3 -9.50 7.38 -3.54
CA PHE A 3 -8.84 7.34 -2.24
C PHE A 3 -9.20 8.61 -1.48
N ASP A 4 -9.70 8.46 -0.26
CA ASP A 4 -10.01 9.58 0.63
C ASP A 4 -8.84 9.78 1.60
N SER A 5 -8.10 10.88 1.42
CA SER A 5 -6.93 11.17 2.26
C SER A 5 -7.32 11.46 3.71
N LYS A 6 -8.50 12.02 3.95
CA LYS A 6 -8.95 12.35 5.30
C LYS A 6 -9.28 11.07 6.06
N LYS A 7 -10.02 10.14 5.44
CA LYS A 7 -10.27 8.82 6.03
C LYS A 7 -8.97 8.07 6.33
N PHE A 8 -8.00 8.15 5.44
CA PHE A 8 -6.67 7.58 5.68
C PHE A 8 -5.98 8.24 6.89
N ASP A 9 -6.00 9.56 6.99
CA ASP A 9 -5.39 10.28 8.13
C ASP A 9 -6.10 9.97 9.46
N ASP A 10 -7.42 9.91 9.44
CA ASP A 10 -8.24 9.55 10.61
C ASP A 10 -7.91 8.11 11.05
N LEU A 11 -7.81 7.16 10.11
CA LEU A 11 -7.41 5.78 10.39
C LEU A 11 -6.00 5.70 10.97
N MET A 12 -5.03 6.39 10.36
CA MET A 12 -3.64 6.41 10.83
C MET A 12 -3.54 6.99 12.25
N SER A 13 -4.38 7.96 12.60
CA SER A 13 -4.44 8.56 13.93
C SER A 13 -4.99 7.61 15.00
N GLN A 14 -5.79 6.62 14.60
CA GLN A 14 -6.34 5.60 15.51
C GLN A 14 -5.39 4.40 15.69
N LEU A 15 -4.50 4.17 14.73
CA LEU A 15 -3.56 3.04 14.73
C LEU A 15 -2.24 3.42 15.41
N GLU A 16 -2.23 3.49 16.73
CA GLU A 16 -1.06 3.86 17.55
C GLU A 16 0.20 3.06 17.22
N ALA A 17 0.05 1.81 16.78
CA ALA A 17 1.16 0.93 16.40
C ALA A 17 1.95 1.40 15.16
N ILE A 18 1.40 2.32 14.35
CA ILE A 18 1.98 2.84 13.10
C ILE A 18 2.62 4.21 13.32
N ASP A 19 3.57 4.24 14.24
CA ASP A 19 4.23 5.43 14.80
C ASP A 19 5.54 5.83 14.09
N LYS A 20 6.05 4.99 13.18
CA LYS A 20 7.33 5.22 12.48
C LYS A 20 7.16 5.33 10.95
N PRO A 21 8.02 6.10 10.25
CA PRO A 21 7.93 6.29 8.80
C PRO A 21 7.91 4.97 8.01
N GLU A 22 8.73 4.00 8.37
CA GLU A 22 8.75 2.69 7.71
C GLU A 22 7.44 1.93 7.88
N LYS A 23 6.79 2.00 9.05
CA LYS A 23 5.48 1.37 9.27
C LYS A 23 4.40 2.07 8.46
N GLN A 24 4.39 3.40 8.46
CA GLN A 24 3.43 4.20 7.70
C GLN A 24 3.55 3.97 6.20
N ALA A 25 4.77 3.94 5.66
CA ALA A 25 5.03 3.65 4.25
C ALA A 25 4.59 2.25 3.86
N VAL A 26 4.91 1.24 4.69
CA VAL A 26 4.57 -0.16 4.44
C VAL A 26 3.07 -0.39 4.49
N PHE A 27 2.39 0.21 5.47
CA PHE A 27 0.94 0.20 5.57
C PHE A 27 0.27 0.86 4.35
N GLY A 28 0.70 2.07 3.99
CA GLY A 28 0.19 2.78 2.81
C GLY A 28 0.42 2.00 1.51
N LEU A 29 1.58 1.34 1.37
CA LEU A 29 1.85 0.47 0.22
C LEU A 29 0.93 -0.75 0.18
N GLY A 30 0.55 -1.30 1.35
CA GLY A 30 -0.49 -2.32 1.47
C GLY A 30 -1.84 -1.83 0.95
N VAL A 31 -2.30 -0.66 1.40
CA VAL A 31 -3.55 -0.01 0.92
C VAL A 31 -3.52 0.16 -0.60
N LEU A 32 -2.44 0.74 -1.14
CA LEU A 32 -2.29 0.96 -2.58
C LEU A 32 -2.27 -0.36 -3.36
N THR A 33 -1.60 -1.38 -2.84
CA THR A 33 -1.55 -2.72 -3.47
C THR A 33 -2.95 -3.33 -3.58
N LYS A 34 -3.78 -3.20 -2.53
CA LYS A 34 -5.17 -3.65 -2.54
C LYS A 34 -6.00 -2.92 -3.59
N PHE A 35 -5.84 -1.59 -3.72
CA PHE A 35 -6.54 -0.81 -4.74
C PHE A 35 -6.15 -1.23 -6.17
N VAL A 36 -4.86 -1.44 -6.42
CA VAL A 36 -4.38 -1.93 -7.72
C VAL A 36 -4.86 -3.35 -8.00
N GLY A 37 -4.87 -4.22 -6.98
CA GLY A 37 -5.42 -5.57 -7.07
C GLY A 37 -6.91 -5.57 -7.40
N ASN A 38 -7.70 -4.66 -6.82
CA ASN A 38 -9.12 -4.51 -7.13
C ASN A 38 -9.35 -4.05 -8.59
N ILE A 39 -8.53 -3.13 -9.12
CA ILE A 39 -8.57 -2.75 -10.54
C ILE A 39 -8.28 -3.98 -11.42
N GLN A 40 -7.29 -4.80 -11.06
CA GLN A 40 -6.95 -6.01 -11.79
C GLN A 40 -8.10 -7.02 -11.80
N TYR A 41 -8.72 -7.26 -10.64
CA TYR A 41 -9.85 -8.20 -10.50
C TYR A 41 -11.06 -7.77 -11.33
N GLY A 42 -11.35 -6.47 -11.40
CA GLY A 42 -12.41 -5.93 -12.27
C GLY A 42 -12.09 -6.01 -13.76
N LYS A 43 -10.81 -6.10 -14.16
CA LYS A 43 -10.36 -6.16 -15.56
C LYS A 43 -10.04 -7.58 -16.07
N LEU A 44 -9.83 -8.56 -15.19
CA LEU A 44 -9.37 -9.92 -15.55
C LEU A 44 -10.04 -11.02 -14.70
N GLU A 45 -10.55 -12.07 -15.35
CA GLU A 45 -10.99 -13.33 -14.71
C GLU A 45 -9.83 -14.23 -14.21
N LYS A 46 -8.62 -13.68 -13.98
CA LYS A 46 -7.45 -14.49 -13.59
C LYS A 46 -6.66 -13.91 -12.42
N SER A 47 -6.15 -14.86 -11.62
CA SER A 47 -5.50 -14.81 -10.31
C SER A 47 -4.99 -13.43 -9.84
N PRO A 48 -5.44 -12.96 -8.66
CA PRO A 48 -5.05 -11.66 -8.14
C PRO A 48 -3.53 -11.53 -7.94
N ILE A 49 -3.02 -10.29 -8.04
CA ILE A 49 -1.70 -9.86 -7.56
C ILE A 49 -1.33 -10.54 -6.23
N TYR A 50 -2.31 -10.76 -5.34
CA TYR A 50 -2.19 -11.45 -4.05
C TYR A 50 -1.51 -12.84 -4.10
N SER A 51 -1.63 -13.61 -5.19
CA SER A 51 -0.99 -14.93 -5.28
C SER A 51 0.54 -14.88 -5.24
N LYS A 52 1.14 -13.69 -5.45
CA LYS A 52 2.58 -13.45 -5.29
C LYS A 52 2.98 -13.05 -3.87
N PHE A 53 2.03 -12.76 -2.98
CA PHE A 53 2.28 -12.22 -1.63
C PHE A 53 2.01 -13.22 -0.51
N PHE A 54 1.13 -14.20 -0.73
CA PHE A 54 0.67 -15.16 0.29
C PHE A 54 1.71 -16.20 0.76
N GLY A 55 3.00 -15.93 0.57
CA GLY A 55 4.11 -16.72 1.14
C GLY A 55 5.42 -15.93 1.28
N LEU A 56 5.37 -14.60 1.19
CA LEU A 56 6.58 -13.76 1.26
C LEU A 56 6.78 -13.24 2.68
N GLU A 57 7.96 -13.54 3.25
CA GLU A 57 8.58 -12.68 4.24
C GLU A 57 8.98 -11.36 3.54
N ILE A 58 8.29 -10.27 3.84
CA ILE A 58 8.54 -8.96 3.23
C ILE A 58 9.63 -8.25 4.04
N GLY A 59 10.79 -7.96 3.46
CA GLY A 59 11.77 -7.03 4.02
C GLY A 59 11.84 -5.72 3.25
N GLN A 60 12.80 -4.86 3.59
CA GLN A 60 13.04 -3.58 2.90
C GLN A 60 13.16 -3.74 1.37
N HIS A 61 13.89 -4.76 0.92
CA HIS A 61 14.10 -5.03 -0.50
C HIS A 61 12.79 -5.41 -1.20
N GLU A 62 11.95 -6.21 -0.54
CA GLU A 62 10.64 -6.61 -1.04
C GLU A 62 9.70 -5.40 -1.11
N VAL A 63 9.71 -4.49 -0.12
CA VAL A 63 8.94 -3.23 -0.15
C VAL A 63 9.29 -2.41 -1.40
N GLN A 64 10.58 -2.22 -1.71
CA GLN A 64 11.01 -1.51 -2.91
C GLN A 64 10.57 -2.21 -4.20
N ARG A 65 10.64 -3.54 -4.23
CA ARG A 65 10.19 -4.35 -5.37
C ARG A 65 8.67 -4.23 -5.57
N ILE A 66 7.89 -4.29 -4.49
CA ILE A 66 6.44 -4.16 -4.50
C ILE A 66 6.05 -2.77 -5.00
N LEU A 67 6.68 -1.71 -4.50
CA LEU A 67 6.43 -0.35 -4.96
C LEU A 67 6.62 -0.21 -6.47
N LYS A 68 7.76 -0.66 -7.01
CA LYS A 68 8.02 -0.65 -8.46
C LYS A 68 6.96 -1.41 -9.25
N MET A 69 6.55 -2.57 -8.75
CA MET A 69 5.52 -3.40 -9.40
C MET A 69 4.14 -2.73 -9.38
N VAL A 70 3.74 -2.15 -8.25
CA VAL A 70 2.45 -1.47 -8.07
C VAL A 70 2.37 -0.25 -8.97
N VAL A 71 3.41 0.60 -9.00
CA VAL A 71 3.49 1.75 -9.90
C VAL A 71 3.45 1.30 -11.37
N ARG A 72 4.19 0.25 -11.73
CA ARG A 72 4.13 -0.29 -13.10
C ARG A 72 2.71 -0.73 -13.47
N LYS A 73 2.00 -1.36 -12.55
CA LYS A 73 0.61 -1.79 -12.77
C LYS A 73 -0.36 -0.62 -12.91
N LEU A 74 -0.18 0.47 -12.14
CA LEU A 74 -0.95 1.69 -12.36
C LEU A 74 -0.71 2.27 -13.76
N ILE A 75 0.53 2.26 -14.25
CA ILE A 75 0.86 2.69 -15.62
C ILE A 75 0.19 1.78 -16.66
N ASP A 76 0.34 0.44 -16.52
CA ASP A 76 -0.28 -0.53 -17.43
C ASP A 76 -1.82 -0.39 -17.51
N TYR A 77 -2.44 0.24 -16.50
CA TYR A 77 -3.89 0.44 -16.42
C TYR A 77 -4.34 1.86 -16.74
N ASP A 78 -3.44 2.76 -17.16
CA ASP A 78 -3.68 4.20 -17.38
C ASP A 78 -4.20 4.93 -16.12
N ARG A 79 -3.70 4.52 -14.94
CA ARG A 79 -4.10 5.03 -13.62
C ARG A 79 -2.92 5.60 -12.82
N LEU A 80 -1.82 5.97 -13.46
CA LEU A 80 -0.65 6.56 -12.79
C LEU A 80 -1.01 7.77 -11.91
N HIS A 81 -1.96 8.59 -12.39
CA HIS A 81 -2.43 9.78 -11.69
C HIS A 81 -3.53 9.50 -10.64
N ALA A 82 -3.94 8.24 -10.45
CA ALA A 82 -4.86 7.88 -9.38
C ALA A 82 -4.12 7.81 -8.03
N TYR A 83 -4.84 8.06 -6.93
CA TYR A 83 -4.30 7.89 -5.57
C TYR A 83 -3.02 8.71 -5.30
N GLN A 84 -2.85 9.88 -5.95
CA GLN A 84 -1.61 10.67 -5.86
C GLN A 84 -1.22 11.04 -4.42
N SER A 85 -2.20 11.42 -3.59
CA SER A 85 -1.94 11.75 -2.19
C SER A 85 -1.39 10.55 -1.40
N LEU A 86 -1.91 9.33 -1.65
CA LEU A 86 -1.36 8.10 -1.08
C LEU A 86 0.04 7.79 -1.61
N GLN A 87 0.26 7.92 -2.92
CA GLN A 87 1.58 7.71 -3.54
C GLN A 87 2.64 8.66 -2.95
N ASN A 88 2.31 9.94 -2.79
CA ASN A 88 3.20 10.95 -2.22
C ASN A 88 3.56 10.63 -0.77
N ARG A 89 2.58 10.29 0.07
CA ARG A 89 2.83 9.90 1.47
C ARG A 89 3.74 8.69 1.60
N ILE A 90 3.55 7.67 0.75
CA ILE A 90 4.44 6.50 0.71
C ILE A 90 5.86 6.95 0.34
N ALA A 91 6.01 7.79 -0.69
CA ALA A 91 7.31 8.27 -1.15
C ALA A 91 8.02 9.15 -0.11
N GLU A 92 7.30 10.07 0.53
CA GLU A 92 7.80 10.94 1.60
C GLU A 92 8.30 10.13 2.79
N ASN A 93 7.49 9.19 3.27
CA ASN A 93 7.88 8.32 4.38
C ASN A 93 9.09 7.44 3.99
N LEU A 94 9.10 6.83 2.80
CA LEU A 94 10.27 6.05 2.35
C LEU A 94 11.54 6.90 2.22
N GLY A 95 11.42 8.15 1.78
CA GLY A 95 12.54 9.07 1.58
C GLY A 95 13.17 9.57 2.88
N THR A 96 12.46 9.49 4.01
CA THR A 96 12.98 9.90 5.33
C THR A 96 13.68 8.78 6.10
N ILE A 97 13.53 7.53 5.68
CA ILE A 97 14.12 6.35 6.35
C ILE A 97 15.63 6.32 6.10
N LYS A 98 16.41 6.56 7.17
CA LYS A 98 17.88 6.44 7.13
C LYS A 98 18.36 5.01 7.34
N LYS A 99 17.63 4.24 8.15
CA LYS A 99 17.92 2.85 8.48
C LYS A 99 16.60 2.09 8.63
N TRP A 100 16.51 0.92 8.00
CA TRP A 100 15.35 0.06 8.15
C TRP A 100 15.42 -0.72 9.46
N GLU A 101 14.46 -0.49 10.34
CA GLU A 101 14.43 -1.10 11.68
C GLU A 101 13.42 -2.25 11.81
N LEU A 102 12.45 -2.34 10.90
CA LEU A 102 11.46 -3.40 10.96
C LEU A 102 12.06 -4.75 10.59
N SER A 103 11.74 -5.76 11.39
CA SER A 103 11.92 -7.14 10.98
C SER A 103 11.07 -7.46 9.75
N LYS A 104 11.37 -8.59 9.08
CA LYS A 104 10.56 -9.05 7.96
C LYS A 104 9.12 -9.36 8.40
N ASP A 105 8.95 -9.92 9.59
CA ASP A 105 7.63 -10.26 10.13
C ASP A 105 6.80 -9.01 10.40
N GLU A 106 7.39 -7.99 11.04
CA GLU A 106 6.70 -6.71 11.27
C GLU A 106 6.37 -6.00 9.96
N THR A 107 7.31 -5.99 9.01
CA THR A 107 7.07 -5.40 7.69
C THR A 107 5.92 -6.13 6.97
N THR A 108 5.91 -7.46 7.01
CA THR A 108 4.83 -8.27 6.44
C THR A 108 3.50 -7.98 7.14
N TYR A 109 3.50 -7.92 8.47
CA TYR A 109 2.33 -7.63 9.28
C TYR A 109 1.70 -6.28 8.91
N PHE A 110 2.46 -5.19 8.92
CA PHE A 110 1.93 -3.85 8.60
C PHE A 110 1.48 -3.74 7.14
N PHE A 111 2.15 -4.44 6.21
CA PHE A 111 1.74 -4.48 4.82
C PHE A 111 0.38 -5.17 4.66
N VAL A 112 0.21 -6.33 5.29
CA VAL A 112 -1.06 -7.08 5.29
C VAL A 112 -2.15 -6.28 5.98
N LEU A 113 -1.86 -5.64 7.11
CA LEU A 113 -2.81 -4.79 7.82
C LEU A 113 -3.32 -3.65 6.92
N GLY A 114 -2.44 -2.99 6.18
CA GLY A 114 -2.82 -1.99 5.18
C GLY A 114 -3.69 -2.54 4.06
N MET A 115 -3.41 -3.75 3.56
CA MET A 115 -4.29 -4.41 2.57
C MET A 115 -5.68 -4.71 3.13
N MET A 116 -5.78 -5.14 4.39
CA MET A 116 -7.05 -5.50 5.02
C MET A 116 -7.93 -4.28 5.30
N LEU A 117 -7.31 -3.16 5.72
CA LEU A 117 -8.02 -1.93 6.06
C LEU A 117 -8.21 -0.97 4.87
N ALA A 118 -7.80 -1.34 3.66
CA ALA A 118 -7.86 -0.46 2.49
C ALA A 118 -9.30 0.01 2.17
N GLU A 119 -10.32 -0.78 2.50
CA GLU A 119 -11.73 -0.44 2.29
C GLU A 119 -12.14 0.81 3.09
N GLU A 120 -11.58 1.02 4.28
CA GLU A 120 -11.82 2.20 5.13
C GLU A 120 -11.27 3.48 4.49
N CYS A 121 -10.32 3.36 3.55
CA CYS A 121 -9.66 4.50 2.90
C CYS A 121 -10.32 4.88 1.55
N LYS A 122 -11.45 4.26 1.20
CA LYS A 122 -12.13 4.52 -0.07
C LYS A 122 -12.88 5.85 -0.05
N ASP A 123 -12.77 6.54 -1.17
CA ASP A 123 -13.72 7.60 -1.51
C ASP A 123 -15.04 6.96 -1.96
N GLU A 124 -16.14 7.37 -1.35
CA GLU A 124 -17.50 6.87 -1.64
C GLU A 124 -18.16 7.63 -2.80
N ASN A 125 -17.54 8.70 -3.30
CA ASN A 125 -18.12 9.56 -4.34
C ASN A 125 -17.71 9.17 -5.78
N ASP A 126 -17.22 7.95 -6.02
CA ASP A 126 -16.53 7.55 -7.25
C ASP A 126 -17.24 6.42 -8.03
#